data_AF-A0A934YYS4-F1
#
_entry.id   AF-A0A934YYS4-F1
#
_cell.length_a   1.000
_cell.length_b   1.000
_cell.length_c   1.000
_cell.angle_alpha   90.00
_cell.angle_beta   90.00
_cell.angle_gamma   90.00
#
_symmetry.space_group_name_H-M   'P 1'
#
loop_
_entity.id
_entity.type
_entity.pdbx_description
1 polymer ?
#
loop_
_entity_poly.entity_id
_entity_poly.type
_entity_poly.pdbx_seq_one_letter_code
_entity_poly.pdbx_strand_id
1 'polypeptide(L)'
;MINASAQQLVQRRSLAPMLVDSIRWRTIRDARLASLQEGGLLRVMLGKQPILFVRHEGTLRAMQDRCPHQGRSLSGGWLDKGHVVCPFHRFHFDPITGACRGGLTVNVETFPVHEENGVIKLGKPYTTLRIFGFDLW
;
A
#
# COMPACT_ATOMS: atom_id res chain seq x y z
N MET A 1 -37.92 -48.93 -18.98
CA MET A 1 -37.08 -49.69 -18.04
C MET A 1 -36.13 -48.72 -17.35
N ILE A 2 -36.16 -48.67 -16.01
CA ILE A 2 -35.16 -48.17 -15.03
C ILE A 2 -34.54 -46.76 -15.26
N ASN A 3 -34.82 -45.67 -14.53
CA ASN A 3 -34.92 -45.34 -13.09
C ASN A 3 -33.56 -45.32 -12.33
N ALA A 4 -33.17 -44.12 -11.85
CA ALA A 4 -32.24 -43.75 -10.74
C ALA A 4 -31.52 -42.42 -11.11
N SER A 5 -31.83 -41.24 -10.55
CA SER A 5 -31.65 -40.75 -9.17
C SER A 5 -30.24 -40.94 -8.59
N ALA A 6 -29.49 -39.84 -8.48
CA ALA A 6 -28.54 -39.52 -7.41
C ALA A 6 -28.08 -38.07 -7.65
N GLN A 7 -28.75 -37.07 -7.07
CA GLN A 7 -28.32 -36.45 -5.81
C GLN A 7 -26.95 -35.77 -5.91
N GLN A 8 -27.02 -34.44 -5.78
CA GLN A 8 -26.00 -33.57 -5.17
C GLN A 8 -24.55 -33.96 -5.41
N LEU A 9 -23.96 -33.42 -6.48
CA LEU A 9 -22.56 -33.05 -6.44
C LEU A 9 -22.42 -31.89 -5.45
N VAL A 10 -22.31 -32.24 -4.17
CA VAL A 10 -21.76 -31.35 -3.13
C VAL A 10 -20.41 -30.91 -3.66
N GLN A 11 -20.35 -29.68 -4.17
CA GLN A 11 -19.09 -29.01 -4.46
C GLN A 11 -18.28 -29.09 -3.16
N ARG A 12 -17.27 -29.95 -3.16
CA ARG A 12 -16.32 -30.07 -2.05
C ARG A 12 -15.63 -28.72 -1.93
N ARG A 13 -16.15 -27.86 -1.06
CA ARG A 13 -15.52 -26.60 -0.67
C ARG A 13 -14.18 -26.97 -0.04
N SER A 14 -13.11 -26.78 -0.80
CA SER A 14 -11.73 -26.87 -0.32
C SER A 14 -11.60 -26.10 1.00
N LEU A 15 -11.14 -26.77 2.05
CA LEU A 15 -10.94 -26.22 3.40
C LEU A 15 -9.53 -25.63 3.57
N ALA A 16 -8.96 -24.98 2.56
CA ALA A 16 -7.61 -24.39 2.63
C ALA A 16 -7.44 -23.11 1.77
N PRO A 17 -6.59 -22.14 2.19
CA PRO A 17 -6.38 -21.65 3.54
C PRO A 17 -7.40 -20.56 3.86
N MET A 18 -7.73 -20.49 5.14
CA MET A 18 -8.79 -19.65 5.68
C MET A 18 -8.38 -18.16 5.70
N LEU A 19 -7.10 -17.84 5.47
CA LEU A 19 -6.55 -16.49 5.40
C LEU A 19 -6.61 -15.94 3.96
N VAL A 20 -7.30 -14.81 3.79
CA VAL A 20 -7.46 -14.11 2.51
C VAL A 20 -6.81 -12.73 2.63
N ASP A 21 -5.88 -12.43 1.73
CA ASP A 21 -5.31 -11.08 1.60
C ASP A 21 -6.28 -10.18 0.85
N SER A 22 -6.52 -9.00 1.40
CA SER A 22 -7.45 -8.02 0.85
C SER A 22 -6.91 -6.60 1.05
N ILE A 23 -7.50 -5.63 0.35
CA ILE A 23 -7.11 -4.22 0.44
C ILE A 23 -8.28 -3.40 0.98
N ARG A 24 -8.04 -2.72 2.10
CA ARG A 24 -8.99 -1.75 2.65
C ARG A 24 -8.67 -0.38 2.09
N TRP A 25 -9.53 0.11 1.22
CA TRP A 25 -9.39 1.44 0.62
C TRP A 25 -9.91 2.51 1.55
N ARG A 26 -9.11 3.55 1.78
CA ARG A 26 -9.49 4.74 2.54
C ARG A 26 -9.32 5.98 1.68
N THR A 27 -10.36 6.78 1.55
CA THR A 27 -10.27 8.11 0.92
C THR A 27 -9.42 9.04 1.77
N ILE A 28 -8.47 9.72 1.12
CA ILE A 28 -7.55 10.66 1.74
C ILE A 28 -8.03 12.07 1.43
N ARG A 29 -8.42 12.79 2.48
CA ARG A 29 -8.95 14.15 2.38
C ARG A 29 -7.87 15.16 2.77
N ASP A 30 -6.91 15.34 1.87
CA ASP A 30 -5.87 16.36 2.00
C ASP A 30 -5.75 17.11 0.67
N ALA A 31 -6.18 18.38 0.67
CA ALA A 31 -6.23 19.20 -0.55
C ALA A 31 -4.85 19.41 -1.18
N ARG A 32 -3.77 19.30 -0.39
CA ARG A 32 -2.40 19.47 -0.86
C ARG A 32 -1.94 18.35 -1.79
N LEU A 33 -2.59 17.19 -1.75
CA LEU A 33 -2.25 16.07 -2.64
C LEU A 33 -2.63 16.35 -4.09
N ALA A 34 -3.76 17.03 -4.31
CA ALA A 34 -4.22 17.40 -5.66
C ALA A 34 -3.28 18.42 -6.33
N SER A 35 -2.59 19.24 -5.54
CA SER A 35 -1.62 20.24 -6.02
C SER A 35 -0.16 19.80 -5.88
N LEU A 36 0.10 18.55 -5.44
CA LEU A 36 1.45 18.03 -5.30
C LEU A 36 2.12 17.94 -6.66
N GLN A 37 3.14 18.78 -6.88
CA GLN A 37 3.88 18.85 -8.13
C GLN A 37 4.80 17.64 -8.33
N GLU A 38 5.22 17.40 -9.57
CA GLU A 38 6.23 16.40 -9.91
C GLU A 38 7.50 16.56 -9.05
N GLY A 39 8.02 15.45 -8.52
CA GLY A 39 9.13 15.43 -7.58
C GLY A 39 8.78 15.85 -6.15
N GLY A 40 7.54 16.28 -5.90
CA GLY A 40 7.08 16.74 -4.59
C GLY A 40 6.94 15.59 -3.59
N LEU A 41 7.33 15.86 -2.35
CA LEU A 41 7.16 14.97 -1.19
C LEU A 41 6.19 15.62 -0.20
N LEU A 42 5.16 14.89 0.22
CA LEU A 42 4.15 15.39 1.16
C LEU A 42 3.86 14.37 2.26
N ARG A 43 4.02 14.80 3.50
CA ARG A 43 3.61 14.03 4.69
C ARG A 43 2.12 14.24 4.99
N VAL A 44 1.40 13.15 5.15
CA VAL A 44 0.00 13.11 5.58
C VAL A 44 -0.15 12.15 6.76
N MET A 45 -0.84 12.57 7.82
CA MET A 45 -1.10 11.72 8.99
C MET A 45 -2.41 10.94 8.81
N LEU A 46 -2.33 9.61 8.81
CA LEU A 46 -3.51 8.73 8.86
C LEU A 46 -3.67 8.16 10.27
N GLY A 47 -4.28 8.94 11.15
CA GLY A 47 -4.26 8.66 12.59
C GLY A 47 -2.84 8.86 13.13
N LYS A 48 -2.26 7.82 13.74
CA LYS A 48 -0.87 7.86 14.25
C LYS A 48 0.18 7.47 13.20
N GLN A 49 -0.25 7.02 12.01
CA GLN A 49 0.66 6.53 10.99
C GLN A 49 1.01 7.66 10.00
N PRO A 50 2.28 8.11 9.94
CA PRO A 50 2.70 9.10 8.97
C PRO A 50 2.93 8.44 7.60
N ILE A 51 2.30 8.96 6.56
CA ILE A 51 2.43 8.48 5.18
C ILE A 51 3.10 9.58 4.35
N LEU A 52 4.09 9.18 3.56
CA LEU A 52 4.73 10.02 2.56
C LEU A 52 4.05 9.76 1.23
N PHE A 53 3.48 10.80 0.65
CA PHE A 53 3.08 10.83 -0.76
C PHE A 53 4.18 11.46 -1.59
N VAL A 54 4.42 10.89 -2.77
CA VAL A 54 5.40 11.38 -3.73
C VAL A 54 4.81 11.34 -5.13
N ARG A 55 4.98 12.41 -5.90
CA ARG A 55 4.60 12.41 -7.32
C ARG A 55 5.83 12.19 -8.18
N HIS A 56 5.81 11.12 -8.95
CA HIS A 56 6.88 10.81 -9.89
C HIS A 56 6.30 10.28 -11.21
N GLU A 57 6.76 10.83 -12.33
CA GLU A 57 6.27 10.52 -13.68
C GLU A 57 4.75 10.71 -13.77
N GLY A 58 4.24 11.79 -13.15
CA GLY A 58 2.81 12.08 -13.07
C GLY A 58 2.01 11.16 -12.15
N THR A 59 2.60 10.07 -11.63
CA THR A 59 1.92 9.10 -10.78
C THR A 59 2.11 9.41 -9.31
N LEU A 60 1.02 9.47 -8.56
CA LEU A 60 1.06 9.60 -7.11
C LEU A 60 1.32 8.23 -6.46
N ARG A 61 2.38 8.14 -5.65
CA ARG A 61 2.76 6.93 -4.90
C ARG A 61 2.75 7.23 -3.40
N ALA A 62 2.59 6.20 -2.57
CA ALA A 62 2.58 6.34 -1.13
C ALA A 62 3.48 5.31 -0.43
N MET A 63 4.21 5.76 0.58
CA MET A 63 5.07 4.94 1.41
C MET A 63 5.03 5.41 2.87
N GLN A 64 5.51 4.58 3.78
CA GLN A 64 5.62 4.94 5.18
C GLN A 64 6.59 6.13 5.34
N ASP A 65 6.17 7.22 5.99
CA ASP A 65 7.05 8.38 6.25
C ASP A 65 7.93 8.11 7.48
N ARG A 66 8.71 7.03 7.41
CA ARG A 66 9.63 6.60 8.45
C ARG A 66 10.76 5.82 7.79
N CYS A 67 11.93 6.43 7.71
CA CYS A 67 13.14 5.77 7.26
C CYS A 67 13.41 4.56 8.17
N PRO A 68 13.48 3.34 7.64
CA PRO A 68 13.53 2.15 8.48
C PRO A 68 14.90 1.94 9.14
N HIS A 69 15.92 2.73 8.76
CA HIS A 69 17.22 2.74 9.44
C HIS A 69 17.12 3.27 10.88
N GLN A 70 16.61 4.50 11.06
CA GLN A 70 16.59 5.18 12.37
C GLN A 70 15.28 5.95 12.65
N GLY A 71 14.22 5.65 11.90
CA GLY A 71 12.89 6.18 12.15
C GLY A 71 12.66 7.64 11.76
N ARG A 72 13.60 8.28 11.05
CA ARG A 72 13.47 9.69 10.63
C ARG A 72 12.45 9.86 9.51
N SER A 73 11.77 11.00 9.49
CA SER A 73 10.82 11.35 8.41
C SER A 73 11.54 11.43 7.06
N LEU A 74 10.97 10.79 6.06
CA LEU A 74 11.44 10.82 4.67
C LEU A 74 10.92 12.05 3.93
N SER A 75 9.83 12.67 4.39
CA SER A 75 9.27 13.89 3.78
C SER A 75 10.17 15.12 3.92
N GLY A 76 11.17 15.08 4.82
CA GLY A 76 12.23 16.10 4.89
C GLY A 76 13.35 15.89 3.85
N GLY A 77 13.26 14.83 3.05
CA GLY A 77 14.19 14.48 1.99
C GLY A 77 13.84 15.09 0.64
N TRP A 78 14.29 14.44 -0.42
CA TRP A 78 14.02 14.85 -1.81
C TRP A 78 13.91 13.64 -2.73
N LEU A 79 13.45 13.85 -3.95
CA LEU A 79 13.48 12.85 -5.01
C LEU A 79 14.78 12.98 -5.82
N ASP A 80 15.55 11.91 -5.96
CA ASP A 80 16.72 11.84 -6.83
C ASP A 80 16.62 10.62 -7.76
N LYS A 81 16.61 10.86 -9.08
CA LYS A 81 16.50 9.82 -10.11
C LYS A 81 15.40 8.81 -9.80
N GLY A 82 14.21 9.32 -9.47
CA GLY A 82 13.02 8.53 -9.14
C GLY A 82 13.02 7.85 -7.77
N HIS A 83 14.03 8.09 -6.92
CA HIS A 83 14.10 7.50 -5.57
C HIS A 83 13.93 8.57 -4.49
N VAL A 84 13.18 8.25 -3.44
CA VAL A 84 13.07 9.09 -2.24
C VAL A 84 14.36 8.96 -1.42
N VAL A 85 15.03 10.08 -1.17
CA VAL A 85 16.29 10.13 -0.45
C VAL A 85 16.06 10.57 0.98
N CYS A 86 16.47 9.75 1.95
CA CYS A 86 16.42 10.10 3.37
C CYS A 86 17.35 11.29 3.66
N PRO A 87 16.88 12.35 4.35
CA PRO A 87 17.67 13.55 4.58
C PRO A 87 18.85 13.37 5.54
N PHE A 88 18.90 12.25 6.28
CA PHE A 88 19.93 12.01 7.29
C PHE A 88 21.13 11.26 6.71
N HIS A 89 20.91 10.02 6.27
CA HIS A 89 21.97 9.11 5.82
C HIS A 89 21.93 8.85 4.31
N ARG A 90 21.07 9.57 3.58
CA ARG A 90 20.99 9.52 2.11
C ARG A 90 20.66 8.15 1.53
N PHE A 91 19.97 7.30 2.28
CA PHE A 91 19.42 6.07 1.71
C PHE A 91 18.36 6.42 0.67
N HIS A 92 18.46 5.77 -0.49
CA HIS A 92 17.55 5.92 -1.62
C HIS A 92 16.53 4.79 -1.59
N PHE A 93 15.25 5.14 -1.66
CA PHE A 93 14.16 4.18 -1.67
C PHE A 93 13.34 4.32 -2.95
N ASP A 94 13.07 3.22 -3.62
CA ASP A 94 12.12 3.19 -4.73
C ASP A 94 10.69 3.41 -4.18
N PRO A 95 9.94 4.43 -4.64
CA PRO A 95 8.60 4.71 -4.15
C PRO A 95 7.52 3.70 -4.61
N ILE A 96 7.81 2.80 -5.55
CA ILE A 96 6.91 1.70 -5.95
C ILE A 96 7.08 0.53 -5.01
N THR A 97 8.32 0.03 -4.90
CA THR A 97 8.65 -1.22 -4.23
C THR A 97 9.06 -1.03 -2.78
N GLY A 98 9.44 0.19 -2.40
CA GLY A 98 10.04 0.51 -1.11
C GLY A 98 11.50 0.07 -0.98
N ALA A 99 12.07 -0.54 -2.03
CA ALA A 99 13.38 -1.15 -1.98
C ALA A 99 14.47 -0.11 -1.70
N CYS A 100 15.33 -0.40 -0.72
CA CYS A 100 16.54 0.38 -0.54
C CYS A 100 17.51 0.07 -1.69
N ARG A 101 17.99 1.10 -2.37
CA ARG A 101 19.02 0.96 -3.40
C ARG A 101 20.24 0.22 -2.82
N GLY A 102 20.66 -0.84 -3.50
CA GLY A 102 21.80 -1.67 -3.08
C GLY A 102 21.58 -2.47 -1.78
N GLY A 103 20.36 -2.52 -1.24
CA GLY A 103 20.06 -3.31 -0.04
C GLY A 103 20.76 -2.83 1.23
N LEU A 104 21.16 -1.56 1.30
CA LEU A 104 21.94 -1.01 2.43
C LEU A 104 21.16 -0.93 3.75
N THR A 105 19.83 -1.06 3.70
CA THR A 105 18.93 -1.17 4.84
C THR A 105 17.67 -1.91 4.41
N VAL A 106 16.80 -2.26 5.37
CA VAL A 106 15.48 -2.83 5.08
C VAL A 106 14.60 -1.87 4.27
N ASN A 107 13.62 -2.43 3.56
CA ASN A 107 12.72 -1.70 2.67
C ASN A 107 11.71 -0.85 3.45
N VAL A 108 11.23 0.21 2.81
CA VAL A 108 10.11 1.00 3.32
C VAL A 108 8.81 0.33 2.91
N GLU A 109 7.82 0.29 3.80
CA GLU A 109 6.48 -0.16 3.45
C GLU A 109 5.83 0.80 2.43
N THR A 110 5.26 0.26 1.35
CA THR A 110 4.51 1.02 0.34
C THR A 110 3.03 0.70 0.40
N PHE A 111 2.21 1.65 -0.05
CA PHE A 111 0.76 1.54 -0.04
C PHE A 111 0.19 1.78 -1.44
N PRO A 112 -0.71 0.92 -1.94
CA PRO A 112 -1.43 1.18 -3.17
C PRO A 112 -2.15 2.52 -3.12
N VAL A 113 -2.07 3.29 -4.20
CA VAL A 113 -2.79 4.56 -4.37
C VAL A 113 -3.68 4.46 -5.60
N HIS A 114 -4.91 4.94 -5.47
CA HIS A 114 -5.83 5.14 -6.57
C HIS A 114 -6.17 6.63 -6.65
N GLU A 115 -5.85 7.27 -7.77
CA GLU A 115 -6.12 8.68 -8.05
C GLU A 115 -7.05 8.74 -9.27
N GLU A 116 -8.31 9.13 -9.05
CA GLU A 116 -9.31 9.20 -10.13
C GLU A 116 -10.27 10.37 -9.86
N ASN A 117 -10.50 11.23 -10.86
CA ASN A 117 -11.40 12.38 -10.78
C ASN A 117 -11.16 13.27 -9.53
N GLY A 118 -9.90 13.46 -9.16
CA GLY A 118 -9.49 14.24 -7.98
C GLY A 118 -9.73 13.54 -6.63
N VAL A 119 -10.25 12.30 -6.64
CA VAL A 119 -10.41 11.49 -5.43
C VAL A 119 -9.19 10.59 -5.27
N ILE A 120 -8.52 10.74 -4.13
CA ILE A 120 -7.35 9.93 -3.77
C ILE A 120 -7.76 8.90 -2.72
N LYS A 121 -7.48 7.62 -3.00
CA LYS A 121 -7.66 6.51 -2.06
C LYS A 121 -6.32 5.84 -1.81
N LEU A 122 -6.07 5.50 -0.55
CA LEU A 122 -4.93 4.70 -0.12
C LEU A 122 -5.42 3.31 0.30
N GLY A 123 -4.81 2.28 -0.27
CA GLY A 123 -5.05 0.89 0.08
C GLY A 123 -4.17 0.46 1.25
N LYS A 124 -4.77 -0.15 2.27
CA LYS A 124 -4.02 -0.89 3.29
C LYS A 124 -4.23 -2.39 3.09
N PRO A 125 -3.16 -3.14 2.78
CA PRO A 125 -3.21 -4.59 2.83
C PRO A 125 -3.63 -5.06 4.22
N TYR A 126 -4.49 -6.06 4.28
CA TYR A 126 -4.85 -6.77 5.51
C TYR A 126 -5.15 -8.22 5.17
N THR A 127 -4.87 -9.11 6.11
CA THR A 127 -5.20 -10.52 6.00
C THR A 127 -6.41 -10.81 6.89
N THR A 128 -7.47 -11.36 6.29
CA THR A 128 -8.71 -11.70 7.00
C THR A 128 -8.95 -13.19 7.04
N LEU A 129 -9.61 -13.68 8.09
CA LEU A 129 -10.06 -15.07 8.14
C LEU A 129 -11.44 -15.17 7.50
N ARG A 130 -11.52 -15.86 6.37
CA ARG A 130 -12.78 -16.13 5.68
C ARG A 130 -13.34 -17.48 6.13
N ILE A 131 -14.35 -17.46 6.97
CA ILE A 131 -15.07 -18.65 7.44
C ILE A 131 -16.48 -18.65 6.83
N PHE A 132 -16.86 -19.75 6.18
CA PHE A 132 -18.19 -19.94 5.55
C PHE A 132 -18.62 -18.82 4.58
N GLY A 133 -17.67 -18.08 3.98
CA GLY A 133 -17.95 -16.99 3.06
C GLY A 133 -18.01 -15.60 3.71
N PHE A 134 -17.74 -15.50 5.02
CA PHE A 134 -17.71 -14.24 5.76
C PHE A 134 -16.28 -13.88 6.17
N ASP A 135 -15.91 -12.62 5.96
CA ASP A 135 -14.63 -12.06 6.41
C ASP A 135 -14.78 -11.61 7.87
N LEU A 136 -13.99 -12.18 8.77
CA LEU A 136 -14.20 -11.98 10.21
C LEU A 136 -13.56 -10.71 10.79
N TRP A 137 -12.84 -9.89 10.01
CA TRP A 137 -12.27 -8.59 10.42
C TRP A 137 -11.77 -7.73 9.26
#